data_AF-A0A7Y3I1F2-F1
#
_entry.id   AF-A0A7Y3I1F2-F1
#
_cell.length_a   1.000
_cell.length_b   1.000
_cell.length_c   1.000
_cell.angle_alpha   90.00
_cell.angle_beta   90.00
_cell.angle_gamma   90.00
#
_symmetry.space_group_name_H-M   'P 1'
#
loop_
_entity.id
_entity.type
_entity.pdbx_description
1 polymer ?
#
loop_
_entity_poly.entity_id
_entity_poly.type
_entity_poly.pdbx_seq_one_letter_code
_entity_poly.pdbx_strand_id
1 'polypeptide(L)'
;MERSELEADGDRQSESADPLPLEPVVEPRVACPECGATWRGDPGDPCIRCGFDPHPPTPAAATAASVEPAPAASTVSPDTALPRPRTLGRWLWGLGLIALAVPAIGALAGARGLVHASDPVDWPDRIETFARGPLLVGLWGLSGVLALGTVAWLRARPLGDPAVVLGRVLAVVAVGRTAALIAAPWPFVEFAAEALLQAAVYAGGLWLLFRLAWRDVFLTLGLTVGVFMVLSAGAHLITWIAS
;
A
#
# COMPACT_ATOMS: atom_id res chain seq x y z
N MET A 1 -72.21 -43.29 38.82
CA MET A 1 -71.29 -42.68 37.86
C MET A 1 -71.20 -41.21 38.24
N GLU A 2 -70.49 -40.89 39.34
CA GLU A 2 -69.03 -40.62 39.43
C GLU A 2 -68.71 -39.22 38.87
N ARG A 3 -68.43 -38.19 39.70
CA ARG A 3 -67.17 -37.87 40.44
C ARG A 3 -65.94 -37.96 39.52
N SER A 4 -64.96 -37.07 39.47
CA SER A 4 -64.38 -36.07 40.38
C SER A 4 -63.37 -35.27 39.52
N GLU A 5 -63.23 -33.95 39.71
CA GLU A 5 -62.07 -33.24 40.32
C GLU A 5 -60.79 -33.15 39.45
N LEU A 6 -59.96 -32.14 39.79
CA LEU A 6 -58.60 -31.84 39.30
C LEU A 6 -58.57 -31.22 37.90
N GLU A 7 -57.89 -30.11 37.58
CA GLU A 7 -56.68 -29.39 38.02
C GLU A 7 -56.67 -28.10 37.17
N ALA A 8 -56.01 -26.97 37.40
CA ALA A 8 -55.09 -26.40 38.37
C ALA A 8 -55.04 -24.91 37.93
N ASP A 9 -55.46 -23.94 38.75
CA ASP A 9 -54.59 -23.17 39.65
C ASP A 9 -53.12 -23.12 39.19
N GLY A 10 -52.71 -22.02 38.54
CA GLY A 10 -51.34 -21.94 38.02
C GLY A 10 -50.91 -20.69 37.27
N ASP A 11 -51.70 -19.60 37.22
CA ASP A 11 -51.21 -18.33 36.65
C ASP A 11 -50.39 -17.57 37.70
N ARG A 12 -49.20 -18.10 37.97
CA ARG A 12 -48.15 -17.39 38.70
C ARG A 12 -47.72 -16.17 37.89
N GLN A 13 -48.00 -15.01 38.46
CA GLN A 13 -47.27 -13.76 38.34
C GLN A 13 -45.82 -13.96 37.88
N SER A 14 -45.58 -13.82 36.57
CA SER A 14 -44.25 -13.48 36.06
C SER A 14 -44.09 -11.96 36.23
N GLU A 15 -43.71 -11.57 37.43
CA GLU A 15 -43.23 -10.23 37.75
C GLU A 15 -42.00 -9.98 36.87
N SER A 16 -42.19 -9.20 35.81
CA SER A 16 -41.13 -8.81 34.87
C SER A 16 -40.15 -7.92 35.64
N ALA A 17 -39.10 -8.52 36.17
CA ALA A 17 -37.95 -7.78 36.66
C ALA A 17 -37.36 -7.00 35.48
N ASP A 18 -37.52 -5.67 35.51
CA ASP A 18 -36.86 -4.76 34.59
C ASP A 18 -35.35 -5.07 34.60
N PRO A 19 -34.74 -5.40 33.45
CA PRO A 19 -33.31 -5.66 33.39
C PRO A 19 -32.57 -4.39 33.82
N LEU A 20 -31.79 -4.52 34.90
CA LEU A 20 -30.93 -3.45 35.39
C LEU A 20 -30.09 -2.88 34.24
N PRO A 21 -29.95 -1.55 34.14
CA PRO A 21 -29.16 -0.93 33.10
C PRO A 21 -27.72 -1.44 33.19
N LEU A 22 -27.27 -2.14 32.14
CA LEU A 22 -25.89 -2.58 32.01
C LEU A 22 -25.00 -1.34 31.97
N GLU A 23 -24.19 -1.13 33.01
CA GLU A 23 -23.18 -0.09 32.98
C GLU A 23 -22.21 -0.36 31.82
N PRO A 24 -21.87 0.66 31.01
CA PRO A 24 -20.97 0.48 29.90
C PRO A 24 -19.60 0.05 30.42
N VAL A 25 -19.19 -1.17 30.09
CA VAL A 25 -17.86 -1.68 30.38
C VAL A 25 -16.86 -0.80 29.63
N VAL A 26 -16.20 0.10 30.36
CA VAL A 26 -15.14 0.95 29.81
C VAL A 26 -13.89 0.07 29.71
N GLU A 27 -13.68 -0.52 28.54
CA GLU A 27 -12.45 -1.26 28.26
C GLU A 27 -11.23 -0.32 28.39
N PRO A 28 -10.18 -0.71 29.14
CA PRO A 28 -8.99 0.10 29.28
C PRO A 28 -8.32 0.32 27.91
N ARG A 29 -7.85 1.55 27.67
CA ARG A 29 -7.05 1.88 26.48
C ARG A 29 -5.58 1.82 26.87
N VAL A 30 -4.81 1.03 26.14
CA VAL A 30 -3.36 0.90 26.34
C VAL A 30 -2.63 1.63 25.21
N ALA A 31 -1.58 2.38 25.54
CA ALA A 31 -0.74 3.09 24.58
C ALA A 31 0.52 2.28 24.24
N CYS A 32 0.85 2.19 22.96
CA CYS A 32 2.02 1.42 22.50
C CYS A 32 3.30 2.18 22.88
N PRO A 33 4.27 1.55 23.55
CA PRO A 33 5.55 2.20 23.83
C PRO A 33 6.35 2.50 22.56
N GLU A 34 6.21 1.68 21.51
CA GLU A 34 6.97 1.83 20.26
C GLU A 34 6.36 2.82 19.27
N CYS A 35 5.04 2.74 19.03
CA CYS A 35 4.40 3.53 17.98
C CYS A 35 3.42 4.60 18.49
N GLY A 36 3.19 4.67 19.81
CA GLY A 36 2.27 5.62 20.44
C GLY A 36 0.79 5.40 20.11
N ALA A 37 0.44 4.34 19.38
CA ALA A 37 -0.96 4.05 19.07
C ALA A 37 -1.68 3.54 20.33
N THR A 38 -2.89 4.04 20.56
CA THR A 38 -3.79 3.52 21.59
C THR A 38 -4.72 2.47 21.00
N TRP A 39 -4.87 1.31 21.63
CA TRP A 39 -5.87 0.31 21.26
C TRP A 39 -6.70 -0.10 22.48
N ARG A 40 -7.84 -0.75 22.20
CA ARG A 40 -8.63 -1.45 23.21
C ARG A 40 -8.15 -2.90 23.25
N GLY A 41 -7.70 -3.35 24.41
CA GLY A 41 -7.13 -4.68 24.60
C GLY A 41 -6.35 -4.73 25.90
N ASP A 42 -5.87 -5.91 26.25
CA ASP A 42 -5.06 -6.08 27.45
C ASP A 42 -3.63 -5.56 27.22
N PRO A 43 -2.93 -5.10 28.27
CA PRO A 43 -1.53 -4.68 28.17
C PRO A 43 -0.57 -5.77 27.65
N GLY A 44 -1.01 -7.03 27.62
CA GLY A 44 -0.27 -8.17 27.08
C GLY A 44 -0.50 -8.44 25.59
N ASP A 45 -1.48 -7.78 24.97
CA ASP A 45 -1.78 -8.03 23.56
C ASP A 45 -0.74 -7.39 22.62
N PRO A 46 -0.36 -8.07 21.53
CA PRO A 46 0.55 -7.52 20.55
C PRO A 46 -0.07 -6.29 19.86
N CYS A 47 0.72 -5.24 19.70
CA CYS A 47 0.24 -4.02 19.08
C CYS A 47 -0.09 -4.26 17.61
N ILE A 48 -1.38 -4.20 17.27
CA ILE A 48 -1.90 -4.45 15.90
C ILE A 48 -1.29 -3.48 14.86
N ARG A 49 -0.82 -2.31 15.29
CA ARG A 49 -0.29 -1.28 14.39
C ARG A 49 1.18 -1.50 14.01
N CYS A 50 2.03 -1.92 14.94
CA CYS A 50 3.47 -2.05 14.71
C CYS A 50 4.02 -3.47 14.95
N GLY A 51 3.22 -4.40 15.46
CA GLY A 51 3.64 -5.77 15.78
C GLY A 51 4.48 -5.89 17.04
N PHE A 52 4.56 -4.85 17.89
CA PHE A 52 5.27 -4.92 19.16
C PHE A 52 4.57 -5.91 20.11
N ASP A 53 5.31 -6.91 20.57
CA ASP A 53 4.84 -7.89 21.55
C ASP A 53 5.44 -7.57 22.93
N PRO A 54 4.62 -7.22 23.95
CA PRO A 54 5.08 -6.91 25.30
C PRO A 54 5.57 -8.15 26.07
N HIS A 55 5.38 -9.36 25.56
CA HIS A 55 5.86 -10.60 26.16
C HIS A 55 6.96 -11.20 25.28
N PRO A 56 8.23 -10.75 25.43
CA PRO A 56 9.33 -11.43 24.76
C PRO A 56 9.33 -12.90 25.20
N PRO A 57 9.57 -13.85 24.27
CA PRO A 57 9.60 -15.26 24.62
C PRO A 57 10.62 -15.47 25.74
N THR A 58 10.13 -15.90 26.91
CA THR A 58 10.98 -16.11 28.08
C THR A 58 12.02 -17.17 27.72
N PRO A 59 13.33 -16.93 27.93
CA PRO A 59 14.39 -17.86 27.51
C PRO A 59 14.31 -19.24 28.18
N ALA A 60 13.53 -19.38 29.26
CA ALA A 60 13.21 -20.65 29.89
C ALA A 60 12.35 -21.58 29.01
N ALA A 61 11.53 -21.04 28.10
CA ALA A 61 10.78 -21.84 27.12
C ALA A 61 11.67 -22.28 25.94
N ALA A 62 12.75 -21.56 25.65
CA ALA A 62 13.70 -21.92 24.60
C ALA A 62 14.64 -23.07 25.03
N THR A 63 14.91 -23.22 26.33
CA THR A 63 15.79 -24.28 26.84
C THR A 63 15.09 -25.63 27.04
N ALA A 64 13.76 -25.66 27.13
CA ALA A 64 12.98 -26.90 27.10
C ALA A 64 12.76 -27.46 25.67
N ALA A 65 13.06 -26.69 24.63
CA ALA A 65 12.97 -27.13 23.23
C ALA A 65 14.23 -27.84 22.71
N SER A 66 15.25 -28.05 23.56
CA SER A 66 16.50 -28.74 23.19
C SER A 66 16.59 -30.17 23.73
N VAL A 67 15.55 -30.70 24.37
CA VAL A 67 15.40 -32.14 24.61
C VAL A 67 14.64 -32.70 23.42
N GLU A 68 15.35 -33.34 22.50
CA GLU A 68 14.86 -34.03 21.32
C GLU A 68 13.59 -34.85 21.63
N PRO A 69 12.37 -34.35 21.31
CA PRO A 69 11.18 -35.16 21.33
C PRO A 69 11.09 -35.82 19.96
N ALA A 70 10.73 -37.10 19.94
CA ALA A 70 10.23 -37.77 18.74
C ALA A 70 9.28 -36.84 17.96
N PRO A 71 9.27 -36.86 16.61
CA PRO A 71 8.63 -35.84 15.78
C PRO A 71 7.11 -35.77 16.04
N ALA A 72 6.73 -35.03 17.07
CA ALA A 72 5.38 -34.58 17.31
C ALA A 72 5.18 -33.43 16.34
N ALA A 73 4.40 -33.72 15.30
CA ALA A 73 3.93 -32.76 14.32
C ALA A 73 3.56 -31.45 15.03
N SER A 74 4.38 -30.42 14.84
CA SER A 74 4.07 -29.07 15.27
C SER A 74 2.83 -28.63 14.49
N THR A 75 1.68 -28.76 15.12
CA THR A 75 0.45 -28.06 14.73
C THR A 75 0.63 -26.59 15.05
N VAL A 76 1.42 -25.92 14.21
CA VAL A 76 1.38 -24.46 14.07
C VAL A 76 -0.04 -24.14 13.63
N SER A 77 -0.90 -23.75 14.56
CA SER A 77 -2.25 -23.26 14.26
C SER A 77 -2.12 -22.05 13.32
N PRO A 78 -2.46 -22.19 12.02
CA PRO A 78 -2.27 -21.13 11.06
C PRO A 78 -3.53 -20.25 10.97
N ASP A 79 -4.15 -19.90 12.11
CA ASP A 79 -5.57 -19.49 12.13
C ASP A 79 -5.85 -18.02 12.45
N THR A 80 -4.85 -17.14 12.35
CA THR A 80 -5.10 -15.67 12.30
C THR A 80 -4.36 -14.98 11.15
N ALA A 81 -3.98 -15.72 10.13
CA ALA A 81 -3.66 -15.13 8.84
C ALA A 81 -4.97 -14.72 8.16
N LEU A 82 -5.46 -13.50 8.44
CA LEU A 82 -6.51 -12.86 7.64
C LEU A 82 -6.20 -13.15 6.16
N PRO A 83 -7.13 -13.75 5.39
CA PRO A 83 -6.87 -14.16 4.02
C PRO A 83 -6.44 -12.93 3.24
N ARG A 84 -5.13 -12.81 2.97
CA ARG A 84 -4.61 -11.74 2.12
C ARG A 84 -5.29 -11.93 0.77
N PRO A 85 -6.13 -10.99 0.31
CA PRO A 85 -6.87 -11.17 -0.92
C PRO A 85 -5.88 -11.22 -2.09
N ARG A 86 -5.54 -12.44 -2.54
CA ARG A 86 -4.67 -12.69 -3.72
C ARG A 86 -5.24 -12.02 -4.98
N THR A 87 -6.53 -11.71 -5.00
CA THR A 87 -7.21 -10.98 -6.06
C THR A 87 -6.73 -9.53 -6.20
N LEU A 88 -6.37 -8.86 -5.11
CA LEU A 88 -5.99 -7.44 -5.13
C LEU A 88 -4.68 -7.21 -5.90
N GLY A 89 -3.76 -8.18 -5.87
CA GLY A 89 -2.55 -8.16 -6.68
C GLY A 89 -2.83 -8.19 -8.18
N ARG A 90 -3.75 -9.06 -8.66
CA ARG A 90 -4.08 -9.16 -10.09
C ARG A 90 -4.76 -7.90 -10.62
N TRP A 91 -5.65 -7.28 -9.84
CA TRP A 91 -6.31 -6.03 -10.24
C TRP A 91 -5.32 -4.87 -10.36
N LEU A 92 -4.33 -4.79 -9.46
CA LEU A 92 -3.28 -3.76 -9.52
C LEU A 92 -2.37 -3.93 -10.75
N TRP A 93 -2.03 -5.17 -11.14
CA TRP A 93 -1.33 -5.44 -12.39
C TRP A 93 -2.14 -5.04 -13.62
N GLY A 94 -3.44 -5.35 -13.63
CA GLY A 94 -4.35 -4.94 -14.70
C GLY A 94 -4.43 -3.41 -14.84
N LEU A 95 -4.59 -2.69 -13.73
CA LEU A 95 -4.56 -1.22 -13.70
C LEU A 95 -3.21 -0.66 -14.16
N GLY A 96 -2.10 -1.27 -13.74
CA GLY A 96 -0.75 -0.89 -14.18
C GLY A 96 -0.58 -1.04 -15.69
N LEU A 97 -1.03 -2.15 -16.27
CA LEU A 97 -1.00 -2.38 -17.72
C LEU A 97 -1.86 -1.39 -18.49
N ILE A 98 -3.09 -1.12 -18.02
CA ILE A 98 -3.98 -0.14 -18.65
C ILE A 98 -3.35 1.26 -18.57
N ALA A 99 -2.82 1.64 -17.41
CA ALA A 99 -2.18 2.93 -17.21
C ALA A 99 -0.90 3.09 -18.04
N LEU A 100 -0.23 2.00 -18.44
CA LEU A 100 0.95 2.02 -19.32
C LEU A 100 0.55 2.01 -20.81
N ALA A 101 -0.57 1.35 -21.14
CA ALA A 101 -1.13 1.32 -22.48
C ALA A 101 -1.68 2.69 -22.92
N VAL A 102 -2.35 3.43 -22.04
CA VAL A 102 -2.91 4.76 -22.36
C VAL A 102 -1.86 5.76 -22.86
N PRO A 103 -0.73 6.01 -22.18
CA PRO A 103 0.32 6.91 -22.66
C PRO A 103 1.08 6.31 -23.85
N ALA A 104 1.21 4.99 -23.96
CA ALA A 104 1.79 4.36 -25.14
C ALA A 104 0.93 4.60 -26.39
N ILE A 105 -0.39 4.46 -26.27
CA ILE A 105 -1.37 4.79 -27.32
C ILE A 105 -1.32 6.30 -27.62
N GLY A 106 -1.25 7.16 -26.59
CA GLY A 106 -1.13 8.61 -26.76
C GLY A 106 0.16 9.04 -27.46
N ALA A 107 1.29 8.40 -27.16
CA ALA A 107 2.58 8.63 -27.81
C ALA A 107 2.56 8.17 -29.28
N LEU A 108 1.98 6.99 -29.56
CA LEU A 108 1.84 6.46 -30.93
C LEU A 108 0.85 7.26 -31.78
N ALA A 109 -0.29 7.66 -31.20
CA ALA A 109 -1.28 8.53 -31.83
C ALA A 109 -0.71 9.94 -32.06
N GLY A 110 0.30 10.32 -31.27
CA GLY A 110 0.83 11.67 -31.18
C GLY A 110 -0.19 12.52 -30.44
N ALA A 111 0.11 12.94 -29.20
CA ALA A 111 -0.77 13.82 -28.43
C ALA A 111 -1.11 15.12 -29.20
N ARG A 112 -0.26 15.53 -30.15
CA ARG A 112 -0.55 16.59 -31.14
C ARG A 112 -1.39 16.12 -32.33
N GLY A 113 -1.27 14.87 -32.77
CA GLY A 113 -2.01 14.31 -33.91
C GLY A 113 -3.51 14.07 -33.65
N LEU A 114 -3.93 13.90 -32.39
CA LEU A 114 -5.35 13.83 -32.02
C LEU A 114 -6.06 15.19 -32.08
N VAL A 115 -5.31 16.29 -31.95
CA VAL A 115 -5.85 17.66 -31.92
C VAL A 115 -5.54 18.42 -33.21
N HIS A 116 -4.47 18.08 -33.92
CA HIS A 116 -4.01 18.70 -35.17
C HIS A 116 -3.72 17.60 -36.21
N ALA A 117 -4.79 16.98 -36.73
CA ALA A 117 -4.72 15.89 -37.70
C ALA A 117 -4.13 16.31 -39.07
N SER A 118 -3.78 17.58 -39.27
CA SER A 118 -3.32 18.16 -40.54
C SER A 118 -1.80 18.15 -40.73
N ASP A 119 -1.00 17.95 -39.69
CA ASP A 119 0.47 18.01 -39.82
C ASP A 119 1.06 16.67 -40.29
N PRO A 120 1.97 16.67 -41.27
CA PRO A 120 2.62 15.45 -41.75
C PRO A 120 3.36 14.76 -40.59
N VAL A 121 3.12 13.45 -40.48
CA VAL A 121 3.65 12.64 -39.38
C VAL A 121 5.11 12.31 -39.63
N ASP A 122 6.02 12.90 -38.85
CA ASP A 122 7.43 12.52 -38.87
C ASP A 122 7.66 11.28 -37.98
N TRP A 123 7.75 10.11 -38.62
CA TRP A 123 7.86 8.82 -37.93
C TRP A 123 9.11 8.63 -37.07
N PRO A 124 10.31 9.11 -37.46
CA PRO A 124 11.51 9.03 -36.62
C PRO A 124 11.33 9.69 -35.25
N ASP A 125 10.77 10.90 -35.21
CA ASP A 125 10.51 11.65 -33.98
C ASP A 125 9.49 10.93 -33.08
N ARG A 126 8.50 10.24 -33.67
CA ARG A 126 7.52 9.44 -32.91
C ARG A 126 8.15 8.20 -32.29
N ILE A 127 9.04 7.52 -33.00
CA ILE A 127 9.75 6.35 -32.48
C ILE A 127 10.67 6.77 -31.32
N GLU A 128 11.37 7.91 -31.45
CA GLU A 128 12.20 8.43 -30.36
C GLU A 128 11.35 8.80 -29.13
N THR A 129 10.23 9.50 -29.34
CA THR A 129 9.30 9.86 -28.27
C THR A 129 8.71 8.62 -27.60
N PHE A 130 8.34 7.61 -28.39
CA PHE A 130 7.84 6.33 -27.90
C PHE A 130 8.89 5.60 -27.08
N ALA A 131 10.16 5.55 -27.53
CA ALA A 131 11.25 4.89 -26.82
C ALA A 131 11.60 5.60 -25.49
N ARG A 132 11.50 6.93 -25.44
CA ARG A 132 11.72 7.73 -24.22
C ARG A 132 10.70 7.42 -23.13
N GLY A 133 9.46 7.07 -23.49
CA GLY A 133 8.37 6.79 -22.55
C GLY A 133 8.70 5.66 -21.55
N PRO A 134 8.91 4.41 -22.03
CA PRO A 134 9.26 3.27 -21.18
C PRO A 134 10.55 3.49 -20.38
N LEU A 135 11.54 4.16 -20.97
CA LEU A 135 12.80 4.49 -20.30
C LEU A 135 12.58 5.37 -19.07
N LEU A 136 11.81 6.46 -19.23
CA LEU A 136 11.52 7.36 -18.12
C LEU A 136 10.59 6.72 -17.09
N VAL A 137 9.61 5.91 -17.51
CA VAL A 137 8.75 5.14 -16.60
C VAL A 137 9.59 4.15 -15.80
N GLY A 138 10.53 3.46 -16.45
CA GLY A 138 11.47 2.55 -15.80
C GLY A 138 12.36 3.26 -14.78
N LEU A 139 12.88 4.44 -15.13
CA LEU A 139 13.72 5.24 -14.25
C LEU A 139 12.96 5.73 -13.01
N TRP A 140 11.72 6.21 -13.20
CA TRP A 140 10.82 6.59 -12.11
C TRP A 140 10.41 5.39 -11.24
N GLY A 141 10.13 4.25 -11.87
CA GLY A 141 9.82 3.01 -11.17
C GLY A 141 10.98 2.54 -10.29
N LEU A 142 12.18 2.49 -10.86
CA LEU A 142 13.39 2.07 -10.16
C LEU A 142 13.74 3.01 -9.00
N SER A 143 13.69 4.33 -9.23
CA SER A 143 13.94 5.32 -8.17
C SER A 143 12.92 5.21 -7.04
N GLY A 144 11.64 4.98 -7.35
CA GLY A 144 10.60 4.77 -6.34
C GLY A 144 10.79 3.48 -5.51
N VAL A 145 11.23 2.39 -6.14
CA VAL A 145 11.55 1.14 -5.43
C VAL A 145 12.78 1.31 -4.55
N LEU A 146 13.83 1.98 -5.05
CA LEU A 146 15.03 2.29 -4.26
C LEU A 146 14.69 3.14 -3.04
N ALA A 147 13.90 4.21 -3.21
CA ALA A 147 13.46 5.06 -2.12
C ALA A 147 12.67 4.28 -1.06
N LEU A 148 11.69 3.47 -1.47
CA LEU A 148 10.95 2.58 -0.57
C LEU A 148 11.85 1.58 0.15
N GLY A 149 12.82 1.00 -0.57
CA GLY A 149 13.87 0.14 -0.03
C GLY A 149 14.64 0.82 1.10
N THR A 150 15.12 2.03 0.85
CA THR A 150 15.87 2.83 1.83
C THR A 150 15.02 3.16 3.05
N VAL A 151 13.76 3.61 2.87
CA VAL A 151 12.87 3.93 4.00
C VAL A 151 12.56 2.69 4.83
N ALA A 152 12.30 1.56 4.19
CA ALA A 152 12.04 0.30 4.88
C ALA A 152 13.26 -0.17 5.69
N TRP A 153 14.46 -0.07 5.11
CA TRP A 153 15.71 -0.36 5.79
C TRP A 153 15.93 0.54 7.01
N LEU A 154 15.78 1.86 6.84
CA LEU A 154 15.89 2.85 7.93
C LEU A 154 14.89 2.63 9.07
N ARG A 155 13.74 2.02 8.76
CA ARG A 155 12.67 1.73 9.72
C ARG A 155 12.66 0.29 10.22
N ALA A 156 13.60 -0.55 9.78
CA ALA A 156 13.62 -1.99 10.02
C ALA A 156 12.26 -2.67 9.71
N ARG A 157 11.55 -2.22 8.65
CA ARG A 157 10.24 -2.76 8.28
C ARG A 157 10.34 -3.71 7.08
N PRO A 158 9.69 -4.88 7.11
CA PRO A 158 9.59 -5.73 5.93
C PRO A 158 8.66 -5.09 4.89
N LEU A 159 9.14 -4.95 3.66
CA LEU A 159 8.39 -4.41 2.52
C LEU A 159 7.31 -5.37 1.97
N GLY A 160 7.37 -6.64 2.36
CA GLY A 160 6.55 -7.69 1.77
C GLY A 160 7.16 -8.25 0.48
N ASP A 161 6.30 -8.76 -0.40
CA ASP A 161 6.70 -9.38 -1.67
C ASP A 161 7.23 -8.31 -2.65
N PRO A 162 8.51 -8.39 -3.09
CA PRO A 162 9.11 -7.40 -3.97
C PRO A 162 8.38 -7.25 -5.31
N ALA A 163 7.75 -8.32 -5.83
CA ALA A 163 6.99 -8.25 -7.07
C ALA A 163 5.73 -7.39 -6.92
N VAL A 164 5.07 -7.46 -5.76
CA VAL A 164 3.88 -6.65 -5.44
C VAL A 164 4.28 -5.18 -5.23
N VAL A 165 5.41 -4.94 -4.56
CA VAL A 165 5.95 -3.59 -4.36
C VAL A 165 6.27 -2.94 -5.71
N LEU A 166 7.00 -3.65 -6.57
CA LEU A 166 7.35 -3.17 -7.90
C LEU A 166 6.09 -2.88 -8.74
N GLY A 167 5.13 -3.80 -8.77
CA GLY A 167 3.88 -3.62 -9.49
C GLY A 167 3.08 -2.39 -9.01
N ARG A 168 3.06 -2.13 -7.69
CA ARG A 168 2.42 -0.94 -7.11
C ARG A 168 3.12 0.35 -7.52
N VAL A 169 4.45 0.39 -7.44
CA VAL A 169 5.22 1.57 -7.83
C VAL A 169 5.03 1.85 -9.33
N LEU A 170 5.12 0.83 -10.17
CA LEU A 170 4.90 0.97 -11.61
C LEU A 170 3.48 1.45 -11.94
N ALA A 171 2.46 0.93 -11.28
CA ALA A 171 1.09 1.38 -11.48
C ALA A 171 0.93 2.87 -11.11
N VAL A 172 1.51 3.28 -9.98
CA VAL A 172 1.48 4.68 -9.54
C VAL A 172 2.19 5.61 -10.52
N VAL A 173 3.36 5.21 -11.01
CA VAL A 173 4.12 5.98 -12.03
C VAL A 173 3.35 6.05 -13.35
N ALA A 174 2.73 4.94 -13.78
CA ALA A 174 1.94 4.90 -14.99
C ALA A 174 0.71 5.83 -14.91
N VAL A 175 0.01 5.84 -13.76
CA VAL A 175 -1.09 6.79 -13.52
C VAL A 175 -0.57 8.23 -13.45
N GLY A 176 0.57 8.48 -12.81
CA GLY A 176 1.19 9.81 -12.81
C GLY A 176 1.49 10.31 -14.23
N ARG A 177 1.86 9.40 -15.14
CA ARG A 177 2.14 9.75 -16.54
C ARG A 177 0.92 10.10 -17.38
N THR A 178 -0.29 9.74 -16.97
CA THR A 178 -1.49 10.21 -17.68
C THR A 178 -1.74 11.70 -17.44
N ALA A 179 -1.12 12.30 -16.41
CA ALA A 179 -1.11 13.75 -16.19
C ALA A 179 -0.55 14.54 -17.38
N ALA A 180 0.43 13.96 -18.09
CA ALA A 180 1.07 14.58 -19.25
C ALA A 180 0.12 14.77 -20.45
N LEU A 181 -1.11 14.27 -20.36
CA LEU A 181 -2.15 14.49 -21.37
C LEU A 181 -2.88 15.83 -21.17
N ILE A 182 -2.65 16.53 -20.05
CA ILE A 182 -3.28 17.81 -19.77
C ILE A 182 -2.48 18.91 -20.47
N ALA A 183 -2.97 19.35 -21.64
CA ALA A 183 -2.39 20.48 -22.36
C ALA A 183 -2.74 21.80 -21.67
N ALA A 184 -1.74 22.62 -21.38
CA ALA A 184 -1.91 23.98 -20.86
C ALA A 184 -1.29 25.00 -21.84
N PRO A 185 -1.81 26.25 -21.90
CA PRO A 185 -1.33 27.25 -22.86
C PRO A 185 0.08 27.78 -22.55
N TRP A 186 0.60 27.55 -21.34
CA TRP A 186 1.94 27.98 -20.94
C TRP A 186 2.81 26.78 -20.55
N PRO A 187 4.01 26.62 -21.14
CA PRO A 187 4.85 25.44 -20.94
C PRO A 187 5.33 25.28 -19.50
N PHE A 188 5.54 26.39 -18.79
CA PHE A 188 5.88 26.33 -17.36
C PHE A 188 4.71 25.83 -16.50
N VAL A 189 3.48 26.25 -16.82
CA VAL A 189 2.28 25.83 -16.10
C VAL A 189 1.97 24.37 -16.38
N GLU A 190 2.18 23.92 -17.62
CA GLU A 190 2.08 22.51 -18.01
C GLU A 190 3.05 21.65 -17.19
N PHE A 191 4.33 22.02 -17.16
CA PHE A 191 5.35 21.31 -16.40
C PHE A 191 5.05 21.29 -14.89
N ALA A 192 4.70 22.44 -14.30
CA ALA A 192 4.39 22.53 -12.88
C ALA A 192 3.15 21.72 -12.52
N ALA A 193 2.10 21.77 -13.34
CA ALA A 193 0.87 20.99 -13.13
C ALA A 193 1.14 19.49 -13.27
N GLU A 194 1.92 19.08 -14.28
CA GLU A 194 2.31 17.69 -14.47
C GLU A 194 3.11 17.16 -13.28
N ALA A 195 4.11 17.92 -12.82
CA ALA A 195 4.94 17.56 -11.68
C ALA A 195 4.13 17.46 -10.38
N LEU A 196 3.23 18.43 -10.13
CA LEU A 196 2.36 18.41 -8.95
C LEU A 196 1.37 17.25 -8.99
N LEU A 197 0.78 16.94 -10.15
CA LEU A 197 -0.14 15.82 -10.30
C LEU A 197 0.59 14.48 -10.10
N GLN A 198 1.78 14.34 -10.68
CA GLN A 198 2.64 13.16 -10.48
C GLN A 198 3.01 12.98 -9.01
N ALA A 199 3.42 14.05 -8.33
CA ALA A 199 3.74 14.02 -6.91
C ALA A 199 2.52 13.66 -6.05
N ALA A 200 1.34 14.21 -6.37
CA ALA A 200 0.10 13.93 -5.66
C ALA A 200 -0.37 12.48 -5.84
N VAL A 201 -0.34 11.97 -7.08
CA VAL A 201 -0.65 10.56 -7.38
C VAL A 201 0.35 9.64 -6.70
N TYR A 202 1.64 9.99 -6.70
CA TYR A 202 2.69 9.22 -6.05
C TYR A 202 2.51 9.17 -4.54
N ALA A 203 2.31 10.32 -3.91
CA ALA A 203 2.07 10.42 -2.46
C ALA A 203 0.78 9.69 -2.05
N GLY A 204 -0.32 9.90 -2.80
CA GLY A 204 -1.60 9.24 -2.55
C GLY A 204 -1.53 7.73 -2.74
N GLY A 205 -0.84 7.26 -3.77
CA GLY A 205 -0.60 5.85 -4.04
C GLY A 205 0.24 5.19 -2.94
N LEU A 206 1.31 5.85 -2.50
CA LEU A 206 2.13 5.40 -1.37
C LEU A 206 1.31 5.31 -0.08
N TRP A 207 0.56 6.35 0.23
CA TRP A 207 -0.29 6.40 1.41
C TRP A 207 -1.37 5.31 1.40
N LEU A 208 -2.09 5.14 0.28
CA LEU A 208 -3.20 4.20 0.17
C LEU A 208 -2.72 2.74 0.13
N LEU A 209 -1.71 2.44 -0.70
CA LEU A 209 -1.27 1.07 -0.97
C LEU A 209 -0.35 0.52 0.12
N PHE A 210 0.51 1.36 0.70
CA PHE A 210 1.49 0.95 1.69
C PHE A 210 1.11 1.36 3.12
N ARG A 211 0.00 2.10 3.30
CA ARG A 211 -0.47 2.59 4.61
C ARG A 211 0.63 3.30 5.40
N LEU A 212 1.48 4.03 4.69
CA LEU A 212 2.59 4.77 5.28
C LEU A 212 2.07 5.99 6.04
N ALA A 213 2.78 6.39 7.10
CA ALA A 213 2.52 7.67 7.75
C ALA A 213 2.88 8.82 6.79
N TRP A 214 2.17 9.94 6.84
CA TRP A 214 2.42 11.10 5.97
C TRP A 214 3.89 11.54 5.96
N ARG A 215 4.56 11.51 7.11
CA ARG A 215 6.00 11.78 7.21
C ARG A 215 6.85 10.86 6.32
N ASP A 216 6.56 9.56 6.33
CA ASP A 216 7.31 8.57 5.55
C ASP A 216 6.95 8.68 4.05
N VAL A 217 5.72 9.08 3.72
CA VAL A 217 5.30 9.39 2.34
C VAL A 217 6.13 10.54 1.78
N PHE A 218 6.22 11.67 2.50
CA PHE A 218 7.02 12.82 2.05
C PHE A 218 8.51 12.51 1.98
N LEU A 219 9.04 11.73 2.93
CA LEU A 219 10.43 11.29 2.91
C LEU A 219 10.72 10.37 1.71
N THR A 220 9.81 9.44 1.41
CA THR A 220 9.92 8.58 0.22
C THR A 220 9.85 9.41 -1.06
N LEU A 221 8.90 10.34 -1.17
CA LEU A 221 8.78 11.24 -2.32
C LEU A 221 10.07 12.06 -2.53
N GLY A 222 10.60 12.66 -1.47
CA GLY A 222 11.85 13.43 -1.52
C GLY A 222 13.05 12.58 -1.95
N LEU A 223 13.17 11.36 -1.42
CA LEU A 223 14.21 10.41 -1.83
C LEU A 223 14.04 10.00 -3.30
N THR A 224 12.83 9.70 -3.75
CA THR A 224 12.56 9.35 -5.15
C THR A 224 13.01 10.46 -6.09
N VAL A 225 12.66 11.72 -5.79
CA VAL A 225 13.10 12.89 -6.57
C VAL A 225 14.62 13.04 -6.54
N GLY A 226 15.25 12.90 -5.37
CA GLY A 226 16.71 12.98 -5.24
C GLY A 226 17.44 11.91 -6.06
N VAL A 227 17.02 10.64 -5.94
CA VAL A 227 17.57 9.52 -6.69
C VAL A 227 17.36 9.72 -8.20
N PHE A 228 16.17 10.17 -8.60
CA PHE A 228 15.88 10.47 -10.00
C PHE A 228 16.82 11.55 -10.56
N MET A 229 17.03 12.65 -9.83
CA MET A 229 17.95 13.72 -10.24
C MET A 229 19.38 13.22 -10.40
N VAL A 230 19.87 12.39 -9.47
CA VAL A 230 21.20 11.79 -9.54
C VAL A 230 21.34 10.87 -10.76
N LEU A 231 20.37 9.99 -11.01
CA LEU A 231 20.37 9.09 -12.16
C LEU A 231 20.30 9.86 -13.48
N SER A 232 19.47 10.90 -13.54
CA SER A 232 19.32 11.76 -14.72
C SER A 232 20.61 12.55 -15.00
N ALA A 233 21.22 13.16 -13.98
CA ALA A 233 22.50 13.84 -14.12
C ALA A 233 23.62 12.88 -14.57
N GLY A 234 23.65 11.67 -14.02
CA GLY A 234 24.57 10.62 -14.44
C GLY A 234 24.40 10.22 -15.91
N ALA A 235 23.15 10.05 -16.36
CA ALA A 235 22.85 9.76 -17.77
C ALA A 235 23.34 10.89 -18.69
N HIS A 236 23.07 12.15 -18.33
CA HIS A 236 23.54 13.31 -19.10
C HIS A 236 25.07 13.40 -19.16
N LEU A 237 25.75 13.11 -18.05
CA LEU A 237 27.21 13.09 -18.01
C LEU A 237 27.78 12.01 -18.93
N ILE A 238 27.20 10.81 -18.94
CA ILE A 238 27.62 9.71 -19.84
C ILE A 238 27.44 10.13 -21.30
N THR A 239 26.29 10.72 -21.66
CA THR A 239 26.06 11.18 -23.04
C THR A 239 27.02 12.29 -23.46
N TRP A 240 27.39 13.18 -22.54
CA TRP A 240 28.34 14.26 -22.80
C TRP A 240 29.77 13.75 -23.01
N ILE A 241 30.18 12.70 -22.29
CA ILE A 241 31.51 12.09 -22.47
C ILE A 241 31.58 11.29 -23.79
N ALA A 242 30.46 10.75 -24.24
CA ALA A 242 30.40 9.94 -25.46
C ALA A 242 30.36 10.76 -26.76
N SER A 243 30.09 12.08 -26.69
CA SER A 243 30.05 13.02 -27.82
C SER A 243 31.37 13.76 -28.00
#